data_AF-A0A438WBI2-F1
#
_entry.id   AF-A0A438WBI2-F1
#
_cell.length_a   1.000
_cell.length_b   1.000
_cell.length_c   1.000
_cell.angle_alpha   90.00
_cell.angle_beta   90.00
_cell.angle_gamma   90.00
#
_symmetry.space_group_name_H-M   'P 1'
#
loop_
_entity.id
_entity.type
_entity.pdbx_description
1 polymer ?
#
loop_
_entity_poly.entity_id
_entity_poly.type
_entity_poly.pdbx_seq_one_letter_code
_entity_poly.pdbx_strand_id
1 'polypeptide(L)'
;REFTQDDAHIFCSFEQIQSEVSAILDFTHKIMQAFDFSYEMELSTRPAKSIGDDKVWEKATNALKEALKEHRIDYKIDEGGGAFYGPKIDIKITDALRRKWQCGTIQVDMNLPERFKLAFTNE
;
A
#
# COMPACT_ATOMS: atom_id res chain seq x y z
N ARG A 1 -14.08 15.30 15.94
CA ARG A 1 -13.77 14.20 14.99
C ARG A 1 -12.49 14.61 14.28
N GLU A 2 -11.42 14.76 15.03
CA GLU A 2 -10.14 15.31 14.57
C GLU A 2 -9.07 14.30 14.97
N PHE A 3 -8.14 14.04 14.07
CA PHE A 3 -6.98 13.20 14.31
C PHE A 3 -5.88 13.65 13.34
N THR A 4 -4.63 13.35 13.71
CA THR A 4 -3.46 13.62 12.88
C THR A 4 -2.90 12.29 12.43
N GLN A 5 -2.59 12.20 11.14
CA GLN A 5 -1.90 11.06 10.56
C GLN A 5 -0.44 11.43 10.35
N ASP A 6 0.43 10.46 10.56
CA ASP A 6 1.80 10.42 10.08
C ASP A 6 1.83 10.19 8.56
N ASP A 7 1.11 11.04 7.82
CA ASP A 7 0.86 10.89 6.39
C ASP A 7 2.05 11.36 5.54
N ALA A 8 2.30 10.67 4.44
CA ALA A 8 3.40 10.96 3.53
C ALA A 8 3.07 10.51 2.10
N HIS A 9 3.58 11.25 1.12
CA HIS A 9 3.39 10.96 -0.30
C HIS A 9 4.76 10.84 -1.00
N ILE A 10 4.99 9.72 -1.68
CA ILE A 10 6.21 9.46 -2.44
C ILE A 10 5.87 9.56 -3.93
N PHE A 11 6.56 10.46 -4.64
CA PHE A 11 6.49 10.56 -6.10
C PHE A 11 7.65 9.77 -6.70
N CYS A 12 7.34 8.75 -7.49
CA CYS A 12 8.34 7.87 -8.11
C CYS A 12 7.90 7.43 -9.51
N SER A 13 8.84 6.89 -10.29
CA SER A 13 8.50 6.24 -11.57
C SER A 13 7.82 4.90 -11.34
N PHE A 14 7.17 4.35 -12.37
CA PHE A 14 6.52 3.05 -12.26
C PHE A 14 7.50 1.92 -11.92
N GLU A 15 8.73 2.02 -12.38
CA GLU A 15 9.79 1.03 -12.16
C GLU A 15 10.31 1.07 -10.72
N GLN A 16 10.10 2.17 -10.01
CA GLN A 16 10.51 2.37 -8.61
C GLN A 16 9.45 1.94 -7.59
N ILE A 17 8.20 1.67 -8.00
CA ILE A 17 7.10 1.34 -7.07
C ILE A 17 7.48 0.18 -6.14
N GLN A 18 8.04 -0.91 -6.67
CA GLN A 18 8.42 -2.05 -5.85
C GLN A 18 9.48 -1.68 -4.81
N SER A 19 10.53 -0.94 -5.19
CA SER A 19 11.60 -0.57 -4.24
C SER A 19 11.11 0.38 -3.16
N GLU A 20 10.25 1.34 -3.50
CA GLU A 20 9.66 2.26 -2.52
C GLU A 20 8.75 1.51 -1.55
N VAL A 21 7.90 0.62 -2.05
CA VAL A 21 7.04 -0.23 -1.21
C VAL A 21 7.88 -1.11 -0.30
N SER A 22 8.94 -1.73 -0.81
CA SER A 22 9.89 -2.53 -0.02
C SER A 22 10.51 -1.72 1.13
N ALA A 23 10.92 -0.48 0.88
CA ALA A 23 11.47 0.39 1.93
C ALA A 23 10.42 0.74 3.01
N ILE A 24 9.16 0.93 2.63
CA ILE A 24 8.06 1.18 3.58
C ILE A 24 7.73 -0.09 4.38
N LEU A 25 7.80 -1.28 3.76
CA LEU A 25 7.62 -2.55 4.47
C LEU A 25 8.71 -2.75 5.53
N ASP A 26 9.97 -2.46 5.20
CA ASP A 26 11.09 -2.47 6.17
C ASP A 26 10.86 -1.49 7.32
N PHE A 27 10.43 -0.27 7.00
CA PHE A 27 10.11 0.74 8.01
C PHE A 27 8.98 0.28 8.93
N THR A 28 7.88 -0.23 8.35
CA THR A 28 6.74 -0.78 9.07
C THR A 28 7.19 -1.89 10.01
N HIS A 29 8.01 -2.83 9.53
CA HIS A 29 8.49 -3.94 10.34
C HIS A 29 9.30 -3.45 11.55
N LYS A 30 10.19 -2.47 11.36
CA LYS A 30 10.96 -1.87 12.47
C LYS A 30 10.05 -1.25 13.54
N ILE A 31 9.02 -0.52 13.13
CA ILE A 31 8.04 0.06 14.06
C ILE A 31 7.29 -1.04 14.81
N MET A 32 6.76 -2.04 14.11
CA MET A 32 6.02 -3.12 14.74
C MET A 32 6.88 -3.91 15.74
N GLN A 33 8.15 -4.18 15.42
CA GLN A 33 9.09 -4.81 16.35
C GLN A 33 9.40 -3.93 17.56
N ALA A 34 9.63 -2.63 17.37
CA ALA A 34 9.98 -1.72 18.46
C ALA A 34 8.88 -1.63 19.54
N PHE A 35 7.62 -1.80 19.14
CA PHE A 35 6.47 -1.79 20.04
C PHE A 35 5.92 -3.19 20.38
N ASP A 36 6.56 -4.26 19.92
CA ASP A 36 6.15 -5.66 20.12
C ASP A 36 4.69 -5.94 19.69
N PHE A 37 4.28 -5.38 18.55
CA PHE A 37 2.95 -5.61 18.00
C PHE A 37 2.91 -6.85 17.11
N SER A 38 1.91 -7.70 17.34
CA SER A 38 1.50 -8.72 16.37
C SER A 38 0.65 -8.09 15.28
N TYR A 39 0.98 -8.33 14.02
CA TYR A 39 0.28 -7.75 12.88
C TYR A 39 0.14 -8.73 11.70
N GLU A 40 -0.85 -8.47 10.85
CA GLU A 40 -1.05 -9.14 9.57
C GLU A 40 -1.19 -8.09 8.46
N MET A 41 -0.87 -8.50 7.23
CA MET A 41 -1.03 -7.66 6.04
C MET A 41 -2.08 -8.23 5.10
N GLU A 42 -2.81 -7.35 4.43
CA GLU A 42 -3.76 -7.70 3.39
C GLU A 42 -3.47 -6.90 2.12
N LEU A 43 -3.44 -7.57 0.98
CA LEU A 43 -3.37 -6.93 -0.33
C LEU A 43 -4.79 -6.74 -0.85
N SER A 44 -5.26 -5.51 -0.82
CA SER A 44 -6.59 -5.15 -1.30
C SER A 44 -6.55 -4.82 -2.79
N THR A 45 -7.29 -5.58 -3.58
CA THR A 45 -7.27 -5.54 -5.05
C THR A 45 -8.38 -4.68 -5.63
N ARG A 46 -8.38 -4.52 -6.96
CA ARG A 46 -9.26 -3.59 -7.68
C ARG A 46 -10.76 -3.79 -7.37
N PRO A 47 -11.48 -2.74 -6.92
CA PRO A 47 -12.92 -2.79 -6.74
C PRO A 47 -13.68 -2.75 -8.07
N ALA A 48 -14.93 -3.21 -8.05
CA ALA A 48 -15.84 -3.16 -9.20
C ALA A 48 -16.06 -1.74 -9.75
N LYS A 49 -16.03 -0.73 -8.87
CA LYS A 49 -16.06 0.69 -9.23
C LYS A 49 -14.67 1.28 -9.05
N SER A 50 -13.93 1.40 -10.13
CA SER A 50 -12.57 1.95 -10.14
C SER A 50 -12.35 2.85 -11.35
N ILE A 51 -11.30 3.68 -11.27
CA ILE A 51 -10.83 4.54 -12.34
C ILE A 51 -9.42 4.12 -12.76
N GLY A 52 -9.01 4.52 -13.96
CA GLY A 52 -7.73 4.14 -14.54
C GLY A 52 -7.77 2.81 -15.31
N ASP A 53 -6.74 2.59 -16.12
CA ASP A 53 -6.64 1.47 -17.04
C ASP A 53 -6.29 0.15 -16.37
N ASP A 54 -6.79 -0.95 -16.94
CA ASP A 54 -6.55 -2.32 -16.47
C ASP A 54 -5.06 -2.65 -16.36
N LYS A 55 -4.26 -2.22 -17.34
CA LYS A 55 -2.81 -2.45 -17.35
C LYS A 55 -2.09 -1.74 -16.21
N VAL A 56 -2.55 -0.54 -15.85
CA VAL A 56 -1.97 0.26 -14.75
C VAL A 56 -2.29 -0.41 -13.42
N TRP A 57 -3.54 -0.85 -13.26
CA TRP A 57 -3.98 -1.63 -12.11
C TRP A 57 -3.20 -2.93 -11.93
N GLU A 58 -3.00 -3.67 -13.01
CA GLU A 58 -2.21 -4.90 -13.00
C GLU A 58 -0.77 -4.63 -12.60
N LYS A 59 -0.10 -3.63 -13.21
CA LYS A 59 1.28 -3.27 -12.88
C LYS A 59 1.43 -2.85 -11.42
N ALA A 60 0.54 -1.98 -10.92
CA ALA A 60 0.55 -1.54 -9.53
C ALA A 60 0.31 -2.69 -8.54
N THR A 61 -0.68 -3.55 -8.82
CA THR A 61 -0.99 -4.70 -7.96
C THR A 61 0.17 -5.70 -7.94
N ASN A 62 0.80 -5.94 -9.08
CA ASN A 62 1.95 -6.85 -9.17
C ASN A 62 3.17 -6.28 -8.45
N ALA A 63 3.41 -4.96 -8.50
CA ALA A 63 4.49 -4.34 -7.73
C ALA A 63 4.31 -4.56 -6.21
N LEU A 64 3.09 -4.41 -5.69
CA LEU A 64 2.79 -4.70 -4.28
C LEU A 64 2.98 -6.19 -3.95
N LYS A 65 2.55 -7.10 -4.83
CA LYS A 65 2.73 -8.55 -4.65
C LYS A 65 4.19 -8.95 -4.61
N GLU A 66 5.00 -8.46 -5.56
CA GLU A 66 6.42 -8.82 -5.62
C GLU A 66 7.18 -8.23 -4.43
N ALA A 67 6.86 -7.01 -3.96
CA ALA A 67 7.43 -6.47 -2.73
C ALA A 67 7.11 -7.36 -1.51
N LEU A 68 5.84 -7.75 -1.31
CA LEU A 68 5.46 -8.65 -0.21
C LEU A 68 6.19 -10.00 -0.29
N LYS A 69 6.33 -10.56 -1.50
CA LYS A 69 6.99 -11.83 -1.77
C LYS A 69 8.50 -11.77 -1.55
N GLU A 70 9.17 -10.70 -1.97
CA GLU A 70 10.60 -10.47 -1.75
C GLU A 70 10.93 -10.45 -0.26
N HIS A 71 10.06 -9.82 0.53
CA HIS A 71 10.14 -9.77 1.99
C HIS A 71 9.68 -11.05 2.70
N ARG A 72 9.17 -12.04 1.95
CA ARG A 72 8.59 -13.29 2.49
C ARG A 72 7.53 -13.02 3.55
N ILE A 73 6.73 -11.97 3.36
CA ILE A 73 5.63 -11.61 4.25
C ILE A 73 4.41 -12.42 3.83
N ASP A 74 3.83 -13.17 4.77
CA ASP A 74 2.53 -13.80 4.57
C ASP A 74 1.44 -12.72 4.56
N TYR A 75 0.57 -12.77 3.57
CA TYR A 75 -0.54 -11.83 3.41
C TYR A 75 -1.80 -12.51 2.90
N LYS A 76 -2.96 -11.88 3.13
CA LYS A 76 -4.24 -12.30 2.55
C LYS A 76 -4.61 -11.42 1.37
N ILE A 77 -5.36 -11.98 0.44
CA ILE A 77 -6.01 -11.19 -0.62
C ILE A 77 -7.35 -10.69 -0.09
N ASP A 78 -7.57 -9.39 -0.19
CA ASP A 78 -8.85 -8.74 0.04
C ASP A 78 -9.44 -8.31 -1.32
N GLU A 79 -10.24 -9.21 -1.90
CA GLU A 79 -10.76 -9.03 -3.26
C GLU A 79 -11.69 -7.82 -3.35
N GLY A 80 -11.28 -6.82 -4.12
CA GLY A 80 -12.08 -5.61 -4.33
C GLY A 80 -12.08 -4.62 -3.17
N GLY A 81 -11.25 -4.80 -2.13
CA GLY A 81 -11.11 -3.85 -1.03
C GLY A 81 -10.18 -2.67 -1.32
N GLY A 82 -9.58 -2.62 -2.52
CA GLY A 82 -8.71 -1.53 -2.95
C GLY A 82 -9.46 -0.20 -3.01
N ALA A 83 -8.71 0.91 -2.97
CA ALA A 83 -9.31 2.22 -3.20
C ALA A 83 -9.82 2.32 -4.66
N PHE A 84 -10.73 3.24 -4.95
CA PHE A 84 -11.23 3.36 -6.33
C PHE A 84 -10.13 3.79 -7.34
N TYR A 85 -9.01 4.32 -6.86
CA TYR A 85 -7.88 4.84 -7.66
C TYR A 85 -6.64 3.94 -7.67
N GLY A 86 -6.60 2.87 -6.88
CA GLY A 86 -5.45 1.96 -6.89
C GLY A 86 -5.46 0.88 -5.80
N PRO A 87 -4.57 -0.11 -5.92
CA PRO A 87 -4.43 -1.19 -4.94
C PRO A 87 -3.67 -0.68 -3.71
N LYS A 88 -3.82 -1.41 -2.60
CA LYS A 88 -3.17 -1.06 -1.33
C LYS A 88 -2.79 -2.27 -0.49
N ILE A 89 -1.81 -2.08 0.37
CA ILE A 89 -1.48 -3.01 1.46
C ILE A 89 -2.05 -2.41 2.75
N ASP A 90 -2.95 -3.12 3.40
CA ASP A 90 -3.48 -2.73 4.71
C ASP A 90 -2.78 -3.52 5.82
N ILE A 91 -2.37 -2.81 6.88
CA ILE A 91 -1.63 -3.37 8.01
C ILE A 91 -2.55 -3.38 9.23
N LYS A 92 -2.86 -4.58 9.71
CA LYS A 92 -3.76 -4.80 10.84
C LYS A 92 -3.00 -5.26 12.06
N ILE A 93 -3.06 -4.50 13.15
CA ILE A 93 -2.50 -4.89 14.45
C ILE A 93 -3.54 -5.65 15.27
N THR A 94 -3.07 -6.59 16.09
CA THR A 94 -3.93 -7.33 17.04
C THR A 94 -3.77 -6.76 18.44
N ASP A 95 -4.87 -6.32 19.06
CA ASP A 95 -4.85 -5.82 20.44
C ASP A 95 -4.87 -6.95 21.48
N ALA A 96 -4.69 -6.61 22.76
CA ALA A 96 -4.68 -7.57 23.87
C ALA A 96 -5.99 -8.37 24.03
N LEU A 97 -7.10 -7.89 23.45
CA LEU A 97 -8.40 -8.57 23.42
C LEU A 97 -8.59 -9.40 22.14
N ARG A 98 -7.52 -9.57 21.34
CA ARG A 98 -7.50 -10.27 20.05
C ARG A 98 -8.39 -9.62 18.97
N ARG A 99 -8.68 -8.33 19.10
CA ARG A 99 -9.37 -7.57 18.05
C ARG A 99 -8.34 -7.03 17.07
N LYS A 100 -8.77 -6.93 15.81
CA LYS A 100 -7.92 -6.47 14.70
C LYS A 100 -8.26 -5.04 14.35
N TRP A 101 -7.23 -4.19 14.27
CA TRP A 101 -7.35 -2.77 13.97
C TRP A 101 -6.45 -2.43 12.78
N GLN A 102 -7.01 -1.86 11.72
CA GLN A 102 -6.22 -1.33 10.63
C GLN A 102 -5.57 -0.02 11.06
N CYS A 103 -4.23 0.00 11.09
CA CYS A 103 -3.46 1.15 11.57
C CYS A 103 -2.54 1.74 10.50
N GLY A 104 -2.00 0.91 9.61
CA GLY A 104 -1.13 1.36 8.52
C GLY A 104 -1.73 1.01 7.16
N THR A 105 -1.34 1.76 6.13
CA THR A 105 -1.72 1.47 4.74
C THR A 105 -0.67 1.99 3.78
N ILE A 106 -0.38 1.23 2.73
CA ILE A 106 0.49 1.64 1.62
C ILE A 106 -0.37 1.63 0.37
N GLN A 107 -0.59 2.79 -0.24
CA GLN A 107 -1.54 2.94 -1.34
C GLN A 107 -0.82 3.45 -2.59
N VAL A 108 -1.08 2.82 -3.73
CA VAL A 108 -0.55 3.28 -5.01
C VAL A 108 -1.61 4.14 -5.68
N ASP A 109 -1.36 5.44 -5.81
CA ASP A 109 -2.26 6.37 -6.49
C ASP A 109 -1.70 6.78 -7.85
N MET A 110 -2.39 6.36 -8.90
CA MET A 110 -2.05 6.70 -10.28
C MET A 110 -2.98 7.77 -10.87
N ASN A 111 -4.05 8.12 -10.16
CA ASN A 111 -5.10 9.01 -10.65
C ASN A 111 -4.80 10.48 -10.34
N LEU A 112 -4.37 10.80 -9.11
CA LEU A 112 -4.08 12.19 -8.76
C LEU A 112 -2.95 12.81 -9.59
N PRO A 113 -1.83 12.11 -9.88
CA PRO A 113 -0.80 12.65 -10.75
C PRO A 113 -1.32 13.08 -12.12
N GLU A 114 -2.19 12.28 -12.75
CA GLU A 114 -2.83 12.61 -14.02
C GLU A 114 -3.78 13.81 -13.89
N ARG A 115 -4.66 13.80 -12.88
CA ARG A 115 -5.65 14.86 -12.65
C ARG A 115 -5.02 16.22 -12.38
N PHE A 116 -3.91 16.25 -11.64
CA PHE A 116 -3.15 17.47 -11.37
C PHE A 116 -2.14 17.81 -12.46
N LYS A 117 -2.03 16.99 -13.52
CA LYS A 117 -1.08 17.15 -14.63
C LYS A 117 0.37 17.27 -14.11
N LEU A 118 0.71 16.44 -13.13
CA LEU A 118 2.07 16.36 -12.61
C LEU A 118 2.98 15.83 -13.69
N ALA A 119 4.18 16.40 -13.78
CA ALA A 119 5.19 16.01 -14.74
C ALA A 119 6.58 16.14 -14.11
N PHE A 120 7.51 15.34 -14.63
CA PHE A 120 8.93 15.41 -14.31
C PHE A 120 9.72 15.24 -15.61
N THR A 121 10.99 15.61 -15.60
CA THR A 121 11.91 15.38 -16.73
C THR A 121 12.78 14.18 -16.41
N ASN A 122 12.84 13.20 -17.31
CA ASN A 122 13.80 12.11 -17.27
C ASN A 122 15.10 12.52 -17.99
N GLU A 123 16.17 11.77 -17.74
CA GLU A 123 17.44 11.89 -18.48
C GLU A 123 17.31 11.41 -19.94
#